data_AF-A0A3S8RAQ5-F1
#
_entry.id   AF-A0A3S8RAQ5-F1
#
_cell.length_a   1.000
_cell.length_b   1.000
_cell.length_c   1.000
_cell.angle_alpha   90.00
_cell.angle_beta   90.00
_cell.angle_gamma   90.00
#
_symmetry.space_group_name_H-M   'P 1'
#
loop_
_entity.id
_entity.type
_entity.pdbx_description
1 polymer ?
#
loop_
_entity_poly.entity_id
_entity_poly.type
_entity_poly.pdbx_seq_one_letter_code
_entity_poly.pdbx_strand_id
1 'polypeptide(L)'
;MLEDYISYKLKSSLEENNIDLIHLTTFLNGVKYYRSHKTSELYLPNKTLQVETYLSFYENELLAVTYNTSQNNLNYLIEFINSFAGSEDEFLFEDVLGGNSDLFCIQNETAIYLNQKDNDTIDFKIAIPLNKRRNNVFV
;
A
#
# COMPACT_ATOMS: atom_id res chain seq x y z
N MET A 1 -20.50 -13.27 16.04
CA MET A 1 -20.58 -12.66 14.71
C MET A 1 -19.66 -13.46 13.81
N LEU A 2 -20.15 -13.95 12.67
CA LEU A 2 -19.25 -14.52 11.65
C LEU A 2 -18.58 -13.32 10.99
N GLU A 3 -17.26 -13.22 11.12
CA GLU A 3 -16.47 -12.29 10.31
C GLU A 3 -16.51 -12.79 8.86
N ASP A 4 -17.03 -11.97 7.95
CA ASP A 4 -17.07 -12.30 6.53
C ASP A 4 -15.66 -12.15 5.95
N TYR A 5 -14.94 -13.28 5.84
CA TYR A 5 -13.61 -13.31 5.24
C TYR A 5 -13.70 -13.46 3.72
N ILE A 6 -12.84 -12.74 3.00
CA ILE A 6 -12.58 -13.01 1.59
C ILE A 6 -11.09 -13.34 1.42
N SER A 7 -10.78 -14.42 0.70
CA SER A 7 -9.39 -14.72 0.34
C SER A 7 -9.05 -13.97 -0.95
N TYR A 8 -8.00 -13.16 -0.92
CA TYR A 8 -7.54 -12.39 -2.07
C TYR A 8 -6.10 -12.72 -2.41
N LYS A 9 -5.86 -13.02 -3.69
CA LYS A 9 -4.51 -13.25 -4.20
C LYS A 9 -3.93 -11.92 -4.69
N LEU A 10 -3.09 -11.30 -3.87
CA LEU A 10 -2.28 -10.18 -4.33
C LEU A 10 -1.27 -10.73 -5.35
N LYS A 11 -1.43 -10.39 -6.64
CA LYS A 11 -0.50 -10.80 -7.70
C LYS A 11 0.78 -9.94 -7.67
N SER A 12 1.34 -9.74 -6.48
CA SER A 12 2.55 -8.97 -6.23
C SER A 12 3.75 -9.90 -6.15
N SER A 13 4.91 -9.47 -6.64
CA SER A 13 6.19 -10.16 -6.42
C SER A 13 6.70 -10.01 -4.98
N LEU A 14 6.13 -9.08 -4.20
CA LEU A 14 6.59 -8.71 -2.87
C LEU A 14 5.94 -9.53 -1.74
N GLU A 15 4.93 -10.35 -2.06
CA GLU A 15 4.21 -11.21 -1.09
C GLU A 15 3.97 -12.61 -1.68
N GLU A 16 4.29 -13.67 -0.93
CA GLU A 16 4.20 -15.06 -1.42
C GLU A 16 2.83 -15.73 -1.21
N ASN A 17 1.94 -15.15 -0.39
CA ASN A 17 0.74 -15.82 0.13
C ASN A 17 -0.58 -15.14 -0.27
N ASN A 18 -1.66 -15.92 -0.33
CA ASN A 18 -3.02 -15.37 -0.36
C ASN A 18 -3.30 -14.64 0.96
N ILE A 19 -3.94 -13.48 0.90
CA ILE A 19 -4.31 -12.70 2.07
C ILE A 19 -5.78 -12.95 2.39
N ASP A 20 -6.05 -13.50 3.58
CA ASP A 20 -7.40 -13.55 4.11
C ASP A 20 -7.75 -12.18 4.69
N LEU A 21 -8.81 -11.59 4.17
CA LEU A 21 -9.22 -10.22 4.44
C LEU A 21 -10.47 -10.19 5.32
N ILE A 22 -10.44 -9.33 6.33
CA ILE A 22 -11.58 -8.91 7.14
C ILE A 22 -12.14 -7.62 6.54
N HIS A 23 -13.45 -7.60 6.27
CA HIS A 23 -14.13 -6.35 5.89
C HIS A 23 -14.16 -5.38 7.07
N LEU A 24 -13.68 -4.15 6.85
CA LEU A 24 -13.70 -3.10 7.87
C LEU A 24 -14.90 -2.18 7.70
N THR A 25 -15.09 -1.66 6.50
CA THR A 25 -16.15 -0.67 6.22
C THR A 25 -16.43 -0.52 4.73
N THR A 26 -17.57 0.09 4.42
CA THR A 26 -17.91 0.57 3.09
C THR A 26 -18.22 2.06 3.17
N PHE A 27 -17.47 2.86 2.41
CA PHE A 27 -17.67 4.30 2.33
C PHE A 27 -18.92 4.63 1.50
N LEU A 28 -19.47 5.83 1.68
CA LEU A 28 -20.66 6.30 0.97
C LEU A 28 -20.54 6.26 -0.55
N ASN A 29 -19.31 6.38 -1.06
CA ASN A 29 -19.00 6.28 -2.49
C ASN A 29 -18.90 4.83 -3.00
N GLY A 30 -19.22 3.82 -2.18
CA GLY A 30 -19.18 2.41 -2.56
C GLY A 30 -17.81 1.74 -2.43
N VAL A 31 -16.75 2.47 -2.04
CA VAL A 31 -15.44 1.88 -1.79
C VAL A 31 -15.50 0.97 -0.56
N LYS A 32 -15.05 -0.27 -0.70
CA LYS A 32 -14.93 -1.24 0.39
C LYS A 32 -13.49 -1.27 0.87
N TYR A 33 -13.31 -1.26 2.19
CA TYR A 33 -11.99 -1.30 2.81
C TYR A 33 -11.85 -2.57 3.65
N TYR A 34 -10.71 -3.24 3.50
CA TYR A 34 -10.41 -4.52 4.12
C TYR A 34 -9.04 -4.46 4.78
N ARG A 35 -8.86 -5.25 5.85
CA ARG A 35 -7.57 -5.50 6.50
C ARG A 35 -7.22 -6.98 6.41
N SER A 36 -5.96 -7.31 6.32
CA SER A 36 -5.47 -8.66 6.54
C SER A 36 -5.87 -9.16 7.93
N HIS A 37 -6.27 -10.43 8.01
CA HIS A 37 -6.64 -11.07 9.28
C HIS A 37 -5.43 -11.22 10.21
N LYS A 38 -4.22 -11.31 9.64
CA LYS A 38 -2.94 -11.41 10.36
C LYS A 38 -1.90 -10.47 9.77
N THR A 39 -0.87 -10.18 10.53
CA THR A 39 0.34 -9.56 10.01
C THR A 39 0.97 -10.45 8.95
N SER A 40 1.52 -9.82 7.92
CA SER A 40 2.17 -10.45 6.78
C SER A 40 3.62 -9.95 6.66
N GLU A 41 4.40 -10.60 5.82
CA GLU A 41 5.77 -10.20 5.52
C GLU A 41 5.80 -9.51 4.16
N LEU A 42 6.33 -8.28 4.13
CA LEU A 42 6.66 -7.57 2.90
C LEU A 42 8.15 -7.75 2.62
N TYR A 43 8.49 -8.44 1.53
CA TYR A 43 9.87 -8.71 1.15
C TYR A 43 10.42 -7.59 0.28
N LEU A 44 11.36 -6.81 0.82
CA LEU A 44 12.05 -5.73 0.13
C LEU A 44 13.56 -6.07 0.00
N PRO A 45 14.30 -5.43 -0.92
CA PRO A 45 15.72 -5.69 -1.11
C PRO A 45 16.52 -5.53 0.20
N ASN A 46 17.14 -6.62 0.67
CA ASN A 46 17.92 -6.67 1.90
C ASN A 46 17.14 -6.44 3.20
N LYS A 47 15.79 -6.43 3.18
CA LYS A 47 14.98 -6.25 4.39
C LYS A 47 13.59 -6.88 4.26
N THR A 48 13.17 -7.63 5.27
CA THR A 48 11.79 -8.09 5.41
C THR A 48 11.08 -7.24 6.46
N LEU A 49 9.91 -6.72 6.13
CA LEU A 49 9.09 -5.93 7.04
C LEU A 49 7.89 -6.75 7.52
N GLN A 50 7.62 -6.73 8.83
CA GLN A 50 6.33 -7.16 9.34
C GLN A 50 5.33 -6.03 9.11
N VAL A 51 4.20 -6.36 8.45
CA VAL A 51 3.21 -5.39 8.01
C VAL A 51 1.79 -5.86 8.29
N GLU A 52 0.89 -4.92 8.56
CA GLU A 52 -0.54 -5.14 8.36
C GLU A 52 -0.92 -4.66 6.96
N THR A 53 -1.61 -5.49 6.18
CA THR A 53 -1.98 -5.17 4.80
C THR A 53 -3.43 -4.74 4.73
N TYR A 54 -3.71 -3.63 4.09
CA TYR A 54 -5.06 -3.11 3.87
C TYR A 54 -5.32 -2.96 2.37
N LEU A 55 -6.51 -3.36 1.94
CA LEU A 55 -6.91 -3.32 0.54
C LEU A 55 -8.19 -2.51 0.37
N SER A 56 -8.21 -1.67 -0.66
CA SER A 56 -9.38 -0.89 -1.04
C SER A 56 -9.92 -1.35 -2.38
N PHE A 57 -11.24 -1.52 -2.47
CA PHE A 57 -11.91 -2.01 -3.68
C PHE A 57 -13.08 -1.10 -4.06
N TYR A 58 -13.32 -0.96 -5.36
CA TYR A 58 -14.55 -0.38 -5.91
C TYR A 58 -15.03 -1.22 -7.06
N GLU A 59 -16.31 -1.60 -7.08
CA GLU A 59 -16.88 -2.48 -8.11
C GLU A 59 -16.07 -3.79 -8.34
N ASN A 60 -15.47 -4.33 -7.27
CA ASN A 60 -14.56 -5.48 -7.26
C ASN A 60 -13.19 -5.27 -7.92
N GLU A 61 -12.87 -4.04 -8.35
CA GLU A 61 -11.53 -3.66 -8.80
C GLU A 61 -10.67 -3.22 -7.60
N LEU A 62 -9.42 -3.68 -7.54
CA LEU A 62 -8.46 -3.26 -6.52
C LEU A 62 -8.00 -1.83 -6.82
N LEU A 63 -8.20 -0.92 -5.87
CA LEU A 63 -7.84 0.50 -6.00
C LEU A 63 -6.48 0.83 -5.40
N ALA A 64 -6.14 0.26 -4.26
CA ALA A 64 -4.87 0.51 -3.58
C ALA A 64 -4.56 -0.58 -2.56
N VAL A 65 -3.27 -0.75 -2.31
CA VAL A 65 -2.69 -1.56 -1.25
C VAL A 65 -2.01 -0.63 -0.27
N THR A 66 -2.25 -0.82 1.03
CA THR A 66 -1.56 -0.08 2.10
C THR A 66 -0.91 -1.07 3.05
N TYR A 67 0.39 -0.90 3.30
CA TYR A 67 1.13 -1.64 4.31
C TYR A 67 1.38 -0.73 5.50
N ASN A 68 0.83 -1.07 6.65
CA ASN A 68 1.15 -0.40 7.91
C ASN A 68 2.36 -1.09 8.56
N THR A 69 3.39 -0.32 8.91
CA THR A 69 4.61 -0.85 9.54
C THR A 69 5.20 0.16 10.53
N SER A 70 6.25 -0.24 11.26
CA SER A 70 6.93 0.64 12.21
C SER A 70 7.58 1.85 11.54
N GLN A 71 7.54 3.01 12.22
CA GLN A 71 8.21 4.24 11.79
C GLN A 71 9.72 4.08 11.60
N ASN A 72 10.35 3.14 12.30
CA ASN A 72 11.76 2.81 12.14
C ASN A 72 12.12 2.35 10.71
N ASN A 73 11.13 2.07 9.87
CA ASN A 73 11.31 1.71 8.47
C ASN A 73 11.27 2.92 7.51
N LEU A 74 11.03 4.15 7.98
CA LEU A 74 10.83 5.34 7.13
C LEU A 74 11.95 5.54 6.12
N ASN A 75 13.18 5.76 6.60
CA ASN A 75 14.32 6.09 5.76
C ASN A 75 14.59 4.97 4.75
N TYR A 76 14.45 3.72 5.20
CA TYR A 76 14.61 2.56 4.33
C TYR A 76 13.53 2.52 3.22
N LEU A 77 12.26 2.80 3.54
CA LEU A 77 11.19 2.86 2.55
C LEU A 77 11.40 3.99 1.56
N ILE A 78 11.86 5.16 2.02
CA ILE A 78 12.20 6.31 1.16
C ILE A 78 13.32 5.93 0.19
N GLU A 79 14.42 5.38 0.69
CA GLU A 79 15.55 4.93 -0.13
C GLU A 79 15.12 3.86 -1.13
N PHE A 80 14.33 2.88 -0.68
CA PHE A 80 13.77 1.83 -1.52
C PHE A 80 12.96 2.44 -2.66
N ILE A 81 11.92 3.24 -2.39
CA ILE A 81 11.06 3.83 -3.42
C ILE A 81 11.85 4.71 -4.38
N ASN A 82 12.74 5.56 -3.86
CA ASN A 82 13.57 6.43 -4.70
C ASN A 82 14.56 5.66 -5.59
N SER A 83 14.95 4.43 -5.21
CA SER A 83 15.81 3.58 -6.03
C SER A 83 15.13 3.04 -7.30
N PHE A 84 13.80 3.04 -7.36
CA PHE A 84 13.03 2.65 -8.55
C PHE A 84 12.70 3.83 -9.47
N ALA A 85 12.97 5.07 -9.05
CA ALA A 85 12.71 6.25 -9.87
C ALA A 85 13.57 6.21 -11.15
N GLY A 86 12.91 6.18 -12.31
CA GLY A 86 13.54 6.42 -13.61
C GLY A 86 13.85 7.91 -13.84
N SER A 87 14.31 8.25 -15.05
CA SER A 87 14.65 9.64 -15.41
C SER A 87 13.45 10.58 -15.49
N GLU A 88 12.24 10.06 -15.63
CA GLU A 88 10.99 10.81 -15.76
C GLU A 88 10.09 10.71 -14.51
N ASP A 89 10.52 9.94 -13.51
CA ASP A 89 9.74 9.68 -12.29
C ASP A 89 10.02 10.73 -11.21
N GLU A 90 9.01 10.99 -10.38
CA GLU A 90 9.16 11.85 -9.21
C GLU A 90 9.87 11.10 -8.08
N PHE A 91 10.83 11.76 -7.44
CA PHE A 91 11.34 11.31 -6.14
C PHE A 91 10.29 11.61 -5.07
N LEU A 92 10.27 10.83 -3.98
CA LEU A 92 9.48 11.18 -2.80
C LEU A 92 9.86 12.57 -2.30
N PHE A 93 8.90 13.49 -2.34
CA PHE A 93 9.01 14.82 -1.76
C PHE A 93 8.02 14.96 -0.60
N GLU A 94 8.34 15.83 0.35
CA GLU A 94 7.38 16.26 1.39
C GLU A 94 6.19 16.91 0.71
N ASP A 95 4.98 16.43 0.99
CA ASP A 95 3.75 17.08 0.53
C ASP A 95 3.60 18.45 1.21
N VAL A 96 4.14 19.47 0.53
CA VAL A 96 4.15 20.87 0.99
C VAL A 96 2.73 21.42 1.16
N LEU A 97 1.70 20.76 0.60
CA LEU A 97 0.31 21.21 0.66
C LEU A 97 -0.52 20.47 1.73
N GLY A 98 -0.06 19.30 2.21
CA GLY A 98 -0.81 18.42 3.11
C GLY A 98 -0.69 18.73 4.60
N GLY A 99 0.32 19.48 5.02
CA GLY A 99 0.49 19.92 6.42
C GLY A 99 0.88 18.83 7.43
N ASN A 100 1.05 17.58 6.98
CA ASN A 100 1.62 16.46 7.74
C ASN A 100 2.89 15.95 7.04
N SER A 101 3.66 15.09 7.71
CA SER A 101 4.83 14.36 7.17
C SER A 101 4.43 13.32 6.09
N ASP A 102 3.50 13.67 5.22
CA ASP A 102 3.01 12.84 4.12
C ASP A 102 4.02 13.01 2.97
N LEU A 103 4.75 11.95 2.65
CA LEU A 103 5.63 11.93 1.49
C LEU A 103 4.86 11.34 0.30
N PHE A 104 5.03 11.95 -0.87
CA PHE A 104 4.30 11.56 -2.07
C PHE A 104 5.22 11.56 -3.29
N CYS A 105 4.96 10.64 -4.21
CA CYS A 105 5.46 10.69 -5.58
C CYS A 105 4.55 9.94 -6.55
N ILE A 106 4.68 10.25 -7.83
CA ILE A 106 4.18 9.43 -8.92
C ILE A 106 5.38 8.81 -9.65
N GLN A 107 5.41 7.47 -9.72
CA GLN A 107 6.41 6.72 -10.47
C GLN A 107 5.71 5.74 -11.41
N ASN A 108 5.99 5.80 -12.71
CA ASN A 108 5.35 4.95 -13.72
C ASN A 108 3.81 4.90 -13.59
N GLU A 109 3.19 6.08 -13.54
CA GLU A 109 1.74 6.30 -13.34
C GLU A 109 1.17 5.77 -12.01
N THR A 110 2.03 5.28 -11.12
CA THR A 110 1.67 4.70 -9.82
C THR A 110 1.88 5.74 -8.75
N ALA A 111 0.80 6.14 -8.09
CA ALA A 111 0.87 7.07 -6.96
C ALA A 111 1.28 6.32 -5.69
N ILE A 112 2.34 6.79 -5.04
CA ILE A 112 2.91 6.21 -3.84
C ILE A 112 2.84 7.24 -2.71
N TYR A 113 2.39 6.81 -1.54
CA TYR A 113 2.28 7.63 -0.34
C TYR A 113 2.98 6.96 0.84
N LEU A 114 3.71 7.73 1.63
CA LEU A 114 4.16 7.36 2.96
C LEU A 114 3.59 8.36 3.96
N ASN A 115 2.64 7.92 4.78
CA ASN A 115 2.01 8.78 5.78
C ASN A 115 2.40 8.30 7.17
N GLN A 116 3.03 9.17 7.95
CA GLN A 116 3.32 8.87 9.34
C GLN A 116 2.03 9.02 10.17
N LYS A 117 1.59 7.94 10.81
CA LYS A 117 0.48 7.93 11.77
C LYS A 117 1.02 7.98 13.19
N ASP A 118 0.15 8.39 14.13
CA ASP A 118 0.39 8.52 15.58
C ASP A 118 1.65 7.78 16.08
N ASN A 119 2.68 8.58 16.38
CA ASN A 119 3.96 8.35 17.04
C ASN A 119 4.84 7.10 16.76
N ASP A 120 4.40 6.06 16.03
CA ASP A 120 5.25 4.87 15.81
C ASP A 120 4.97 4.07 14.53
N THR A 121 4.04 4.50 13.67
CA THR A 121 3.68 3.75 12.46
C THR A 121 3.69 4.58 11.18
N ILE A 122 3.91 3.90 10.06
CA ILE A 122 3.86 4.45 8.70
C ILE A 122 2.89 3.63 7.89
N ASP A 123 1.98 4.32 7.20
CA ASP A 123 1.19 3.76 6.11
C ASP A 123 1.95 3.94 4.79
N PHE A 124 2.51 2.84 4.27
CA PHE A 124 3.06 2.77 2.93
C PHE A 124 1.98 2.33 1.94
N LYS A 125 1.46 3.28 1.16
CA LYS A 125 0.34 3.05 0.24
C LYS A 125 0.77 3.14 -1.21
N ILE A 126 0.30 2.18 -2.00
CA ILE A 126 0.49 2.10 -3.45
C ILE A 126 -0.89 2.11 -4.10
N ALA A 127 -1.21 3.16 -4.86
CA ALA A 127 -2.45 3.24 -5.61
C ALA A 127 -2.32 2.53 -6.97
N ILE A 128 -3.32 1.72 -7.32
CA ILE A 128 -3.34 1.01 -8.60
C ILE A 128 -3.72 1.98 -9.72
N PRO A 129 -2.84 2.15 -10.73
CA PRO A 129 -3.13 2.98 -11.90
C PRO A 129 -4.40 2.53 -12.61
N LEU A 130 -5.21 3.46 -13.11
CA LEU A 130 -6.50 3.17 -13.77
C LEU A 130 -6.36 2.15 -14.91
N ASN A 131 -5.30 2.26 -15.72
CA ASN A 131 -5.00 1.34 -16.82
C ASN A 131 -4.61 -0.09 -16.36
N LYS A 132 -4.24 -0.29 -15.08
CA LYS A 132 -3.83 -1.60 -14.53
C LYS A 132 -4.92 -2.32 -13.73
N ARG A 133 -6.02 -1.64 -13.37
CA ARG A 133 -7.10 -2.16 -12.48
C ARG A 133 -7.82 -3.43 -12.97
N ARG A 134 -7.64 -3.80 -14.24
CA ARG A 134 -8.22 -5.03 -14.85
C ARG A 134 -7.21 -6.17 -15.07
N ASN A 135 -5.91 -5.88 -15.00
CA ASN A 135 -4.85 -6.85 -15.34
C ASN A 135 -3.89 -7.19 -14.19
N ASN A 136 -3.91 -6.48 -13.06
CA ASN A 136 -3.15 -6.73 -11.82
C ASN A 136 -1.86 -7.56 -12.00
N VAL A 137 -0.88 -6.96 -12.66
CA VAL A 137 0.53 -7.35 -12.56
C VAL A 137 1.25 -6.18 -11.92
N PHE A 138 1.75 -6.37 -10.70
CA PHE A 138 2.77 -5.51 -10.12
C PHE A 138 4.11 -6.03 -10.65
N VAL A 139 4.91 -5.18 -11.28
CA VAL A 139 6.32 -5.46 -11.60
C VAL A 139 7.17 -4.69 -10.61
#